data_AF-A0A7S1TAI7-F1
#
_entry.id   AF-A0A7S1TAI7-F1
#
_cell.length_a   1.000
_cell.length_b   1.000
_cell.length_c   1.000
_cell.angle_alpha   90.00
_cell.angle_beta   90.00
_cell.angle_gamma   90.00
#
_symmetry.space_group_name_H-M   'P 1'
#
loop_
_entity.id
_entity.type
_entity.pdbx_description
1 polymer ?
#
loop_
_entity_poly.entity_id
_entity_poly.type
_entity_poly.pdbx_seq_one_letter_code
_entity_poly.pdbx_strand_id
1 'polypeptide(L)'
;FRIVDTAGMRRRGAVESVLERASVEGSLRAIRHSHVVLLLIDAQEGLTSQDIRLGNLAIEQGRPVILVVNKWDLISAEQKSAVRSDVARRADESLGAARGAALFHLSAIDRSSVATKFGALARSISEVHARWSRTHQTSHLSQWLRDFAARQPPPALTGGPAPKLQMMTQSRTRPPTFMVFGTWETTAAYTRALTNRLRSDLDLPGVPVRVRFRGPTRSRPGHTR
;
A
#
# COMPACT_ATOMS: atom_id res chain seq x y z
N PHE A 1 -13.94 16.67 -2.36
CA PHE A 1 -12.57 16.27 -1.96
C PHE A 1 -11.80 17.50 -1.50
N ARG A 2 -10.82 17.36 -0.60
CA ARG A 2 -9.83 18.42 -0.31
C ARG A 2 -8.49 17.98 -0.86
N ILE A 3 -7.88 18.77 -1.73
CA ILE A 3 -6.54 18.51 -2.27
C ILE A 3 -5.52 19.06 -1.26
N VAL A 4 -4.56 18.23 -0.89
CA VAL A 4 -3.42 18.62 -0.05
C VAL A 4 -2.20 18.59 -0.95
N ASP A 5 -1.70 19.77 -1.31
CA ASP A 5 -0.58 19.92 -2.23
C ASP A 5 0.76 20.04 -1.47
N THR A 6 1.82 19.52 -2.06
CA THR A 6 3.21 19.71 -1.62
C THR A 6 3.77 21.07 -2.07
N ALA A 7 3.13 21.71 -3.07
CA ALA A 7 3.59 22.94 -3.71
C ALA A 7 3.52 24.21 -2.83
N GLY A 8 2.80 24.19 -1.71
CA GLY A 8 2.90 25.24 -0.67
C GLY A 8 4.31 25.42 -0.09
N MET A 9 5.28 24.60 -0.52
CA MET A 9 6.67 24.63 -0.08
C MET A 9 7.69 24.96 -1.17
N ARG A 10 7.26 25.19 -2.41
CA ARG A 10 8.16 25.69 -3.47
C ARG A 10 8.43 27.18 -3.27
N ARG A 11 9.25 27.54 -2.29
CA ARG A 11 9.99 28.82 -2.35
C ARG A 11 11.05 28.69 -3.44
N ARG A 12 10.86 29.43 -4.54
CA ARG A 12 11.87 29.58 -5.59
C ARG A 12 13.12 30.24 -4.98
N GLY A 13 14.29 29.61 -5.13
CA GLY A 13 15.59 30.29 -4.95
C GLY A 13 16.59 29.73 -3.93
N ALA A 14 16.58 28.45 -3.55
CA ALA A 14 17.61 27.90 -2.65
C ALA A 14 18.27 26.62 -3.19
N VAL A 15 19.50 26.37 -2.74
CA VAL A 15 20.46 25.34 -3.18
C VAL A 15 19.86 23.92 -3.28
N GLU A 16 20.26 23.20 -4.33
CA GLU A 16 19.70 21.92 -4.83
C GLU A 16 19.54 20.83 -3.74
N SER A 17 20.52 20.67 -2.83
CA SER A 17 20.49 19.64 -1.77
C SER A 17 19.57 19.96 -0.59
N VAL A 18 19.30 21.24 -0.32
CA VAL A 18 18.37 21.69 0.75
C VAL A 18 16.93 21.59 0.26
N LEU A 19 16.70 21.82 -1.04
CA LEU A 19 15.39 21.67 -1.68
C LEU A 19 14.90 20.22 -1.66
N GLU A 20 15.77 19.23 -1.85
CA GLU A 20 15.35 17.82 -1.81
C GLU A 20 14.84 17.40 -0.42
N ARG A 21 15.57 17.74 0.65
CA ARG A 21 15.14 17.44 2.02
C ARG A 21 13.87 18.19 2.41
N ALA A 22 13.79 19.48 2.09
CA ALA A 22 12.58 20.27 2.30
C ALA A 22 11.40 19.70 1.52
N SER A 23 11.59 19.28 0.27
CA SER A 23 10.57 18.67 -0.58
C SER A 23 10.02 17.37 0.02
N VAL A 24 10.90 16.53 0.60
CA VAL A 24 10.50 15.28 1.27
C VAL A 24 9.70 15.54 2.54
N GLU A 25 10.10 16.50 3.37
CA GLU A 25 9.32 16.86 4.57
C GLU A 25 7.93 17.41 4.22
N GLY A 26 7.84 18.17 3.15
CA GLY A 26 6.56 18.69 2.64
C GLY A 26 5.65 17.60 2.14
N SER A 27 6.25 16.67 1.38
CA SER A 27 5.57 15.47 0.91
C SER A 27 5.08 14.63 2.10
N LEU A 28 5.91 14.44 3.12
CA LEU A 28 5.52 13.72 4.33
C LEU A 28 4.38 14.43 5.08
N ARG A 29 4.45 15.76 5.23
CA ARG A 29 3.37 16.55 5.81
C ARG A 29 2.07 16.36 5.03
N ALA A 30 2.11 16.46 3.70
CA ALA A 30 0.94 16.27 2.86
C ALA A 30 0.37 14.85 3.03
N ILE A 31 1.21 13.82 2.94
CA ILE A 31 0.83 12.40 3.14
C ILE A 31 0.14 12.19 4.49
N ARG A 32 0.66 12.78 5.58
CA ARG A 32 0.05 12.64 6.91
C ARG A 32 -1.35 13.24 6.99
N HIS A 33 -1.66 14.28 6.21
CA HIS A 33 -2.98 14.92 6.19
C HIS A 33 -3.91 14.35 5.12
N SER A 34 -3.42 13.43 4.28
CA SER A 34 -4.16 12.83 3.18
C SER A 34 -4.79 11.50 3.59
N HIS A 35 -5.99 11.22 3.08
CA HIS A 35 -6.62 9.91 3.22
C HIS A 35 -6.26 8.95 2.08
N VAL A 36 -6.00 9.50 0.89
CA VAL A 36 -5.58 8.78 -0.32
C VAL A 36 -4.46 9.60 -0.96
N VAL A 37 -3.40 8.95 -1.42
CA VAL A 37 -2.26 9.59 -2.08
C VAL A 37 -2.31 9.27 -3.56
N LEU A 38 -2.29 10.32 -4.39
CA LEU A 38 -2.09 10.19 -5.84
C LEU A 38 -0.60 10.34 -6.12
N LEU A 39 0.05 9.27 -6.56
CA LEU A 39 1.44 9.30 -6.99
C LEU A 39 1.49 9.64 -8.48
N LEU A 40 1.86 10.88 -8.77
CA LEU A 40 2.02 11.36 -10.14
C LEU A 40 3.34 10.85 -10.71
N ILE A 41 3.28 10.21 -11.88
CA ILE A 41 4.41 9.59 -12.57
C ILE A 41 4.51 10.24 -13.95
N ASP A 42 5.72 10.58 -14.39
CA ASP A 42 5.91 11.07 -15.76
C ASP A 42 5.84 9.90 -16.75
N ALA A 43 5.04 10.01 -17.82
CA ALA A 43 4.90 8.94 -18.79
C ALA A 43 6.20 8.62 -19.56
N GLN A 44 7.08 9.61 -19.75
CA GLN A 44 8.32 9.43 -20.52
C GLN A 44 9.41 8.78 -19.67
N GLU A 45 9.49 9.13 -18.38
CA GLU A 45 10.48 8.58 -17.46
C GLU A 45 10.03 7.26 -16.82
N GLY A 46 8.72 7.04 -16.74
CA GLY A 46 8.14 5.91 -16.02
C GLY A 46 8.34 6.04 -14.51
N LEU A 47 8.22 4.91 -13.79
CA LEU A 47 8.32 4.91 -12.33
C LEU A 47 9.77 5.12 -11.89
N THR A 48 10.12 6.23 -11.25
CA THR A 48 11.50 6.50 -10.82
C THR A 48 11.79 5.99 -9.40
N SER A 49 13.06 5.94 -9.00
CA SER A 49 13.46 5.63 -7.62
C SER A 49 12.91 6.63 -6.61
N GLN A 50 12.74 7.90 -7.01
CA GLN A 50 12.15 8.94 -6.19
C GLN A 50 10.65 8.69 -5.98
N ASP A 51 9.92 8.32 -7.03
CA ASP A 51 8.50 7.97 -6.95
C ASP A 51 8.28 6.76 -6.04
N ILE A 52 9.13 5.74 -6.17
CA ILE A 52 9.10 4.55 -5.30
C ILE A 52 9.31 4.95 -3.84
N ARG A 53 10.27 5.83 -3.56
CA ARG A 53 10.52 6.32 -2.20
C ARG A 53 9.31 7.07 -1.63
N LEU A 54 8.68 7.94 -2.40
CA LEU A 54 7.47 8.67 -1.98
C LEU A 54 6.27 7.74 -1.79
N GLY A 55 6.09 6.77 -2.68
CA GLY A 55 5.06 5.74 -2.56
C GLY A 55 5.23 4.89 -1.30
N ASN A 56 6.46 4.44 -1.02
CA ASN A 56 6.75 3.70 0.21
C ASN A 56 6.55 4.55 1.46
N LEU A 57 6.86 5.84 1.43
CA LEU A 57 6.57 6.76 2.53
C LEU A 57 5.06 6.86 2.80
N ALA A 58 4.23 6.93 1.75
CA ALA A 58 2.77 6.92 1.89
C ALA A 58 2.27 5.61 2.53
N ILE A 59 2.80 4.49 2.07
CA ILE A 59 2.50 3.14 2.59
C ILE A 59 2.89 2.99 4.05
N GLU A 60 4.06 3.49 4.43
CA GLU A 60 4.55 3.51 5.82
C GLU A 60 3.62 4.31 6.73
N GLN A 61 3.12 5.46 6.24
CA GLN A 61 2.09 6.24 6.92
C GLN A 61 0.70 5.59 6.88
N GLY A 62 0.55 4.43 6.22
CA GLY A 62 -0.70 3.69 6.13
C GLY A 62 -1.70 4.35 5.17
N ARG A 63 -1.23 5.12 4.19
CA ARG A 63 -2.06 5.75 3.17
C ARG A 63 -2.12 4.86 1.92
N PRO A 64 -3.32 4.60 1.38
CA PRO A 64 -3.45 3.94 0.08
C PRO A 64 -2.90 4.84 -1.03
N VAL A 65 -2.36 4.20 -2.06
CA VAL A 65 -1.72 4.86 -3.19
C VAL A 65 -2.50 4.54 -4.47
N ILE A 66 -2.75 5.57 -5.28
CA ILE A 66 -3.25 5.46 -6.65
C ILE A 66 -2.16 6.04 -7.56
N LEU A 67 -1.80 5.30 -8.60
CA LEU A 67 -0.80 5.71 -9.58
C LEU A 67 -1.47 6.55 -10.67
N VAL A 68 -0.86 7.68 -11.01
CA VAL A 68 -1.38 8.59 -12.04
C VAL A 68 -0.25 8.93 -13.00
N VAL A 69 -0.24 8.30 -14.17
CA VAL A 69 0.74 8.56 -15.23
C VAL A 69 0.33 9.83 -15.99
N ASN A 70 1.09 10.89 -15.83
CA ASN A 70 0.86 12.19 -16.46
C ASN A 70 1.67 12.34 -17.76
N LYS A 71 1.33 13.33 -18.59
CA LYS A 71 1.90 13.57 -19.93
C LYS A 71 1.65 12.43 -20.91
N TRP A 72 0.50 11.77 -20.78
CA TRP A 72 0.14 10.62 -21.61
C TRP A 72 -0.02 10.94 -23.11
N ASP A 73 -0.17 12.22 -23.43
CA ASP A 73 -0.18 12.76 -24.79
C ASP A 73 1.17 12.64 -25.50
N LEU A 74 2.28 12.62 -24.75
CA LEU A 74 3.64 12.51 -25.29
C LEU A 74 4.04 11.08 -25.67
N ILE A 75 3.21 10.08 -25.33
CA ILE A 75 3.48 8.67 -25.62
C ILE A 75 2.74 8.27 -26.89
N SER A 76 3.45 7.62 -27.82
CA SER A 76 2.86 7.12 -29.07
C SER A 76 1.80 6.05 -28.78
N ALA A 77 0.84 5.86 -29.69
CA ALA A 77 -0.25 4.90 -29.49
C ALA A 77 0.27 3.47 -29.27
N GLU A 78 1.34 3.12 -29.98
CA GLU A 78 2.00 1.81 -29.95
C GLU A 78 2.72 1.58 -28.61
N GLN A 79 3.27 2.62 -28.00
CA GLN A 79 4.04 2.55 -26.77
C GLN A 79 3.16 2.55 -25.50
N LYS A 80 1.95 3.10 -25.57
CA LYS A 80 1.04 3.27 -24.42
C LYS A 80 0.83 1.99 -23.62
N SER A 81 0.62 0.85 -24.28
CA SER A 81 0.41 -0.43 -23.60
C SER A 81 1.66 -0.89 -22.84
N ALA A 82 2.84 -0.73 -23.46
CA ALA A 82 4.12 -1.10 -22.87
C ALA A 82 4.46 -0.24 -21.65
N VAL A 83 4.33 1.09 -21.76
CA VAL A 83 4.58 2.02 -20.65
C VAL A 83 3.65 1.73 -19.47
N ARG A 84 2.35 1.54 -19.73
CA ARG A 84 1.38 1.22 -18.68
C ARG A 84 1.74 -0.07 -17.95
N SER A 85 2.11 -1.11 -18.69
CA SER A 85 2.43 -2.43 -18.13
C SER A 85 3.73 -2.40 -17.34
N ASP A 86 4.74 -1.65 -17.80
CA ASP A 86 6.00 -1.47 -17.08
C ASP A 86 5.78 -0.74 -15.75
N VAL A 87 5.06 0.38 -15.76
CA VAL A 87 4.75 1.13 -14.53
C VAL A 87 3.98 0.25 -13.54
N ALA A 88 2.96 -0.48 -14.00
CA ALA A 88 2.18 -1.37 -13.14
C ALA A 88 3.06 -2.47 -12.52
N ARG A 89 3.90 -3.14 -13.33
CA ARG A 89 4.79 -4.21 -12.88
C ARG A 89 5.81 -3.70 -11.85
N ARG A 90 6.49 -2.58 -12.14
CA ARG A 90 7.51 -2.00 -11.25
C ARG A 90 6.90 -1.50 -9.95
N ALA A 91 5.68 -0.94 -10.00
CA ALA A 91 4.95 -0.56 -8.80
C ALA A 91 4.60 -1.79 -7.94
N ASP A 92 4.12 -2.87 -8.55
CA ASP A 92 3.81 -4.12 -7.84
C ASP A 92 5.05 -4.76 -7.17
N GLU A 93 6.22 -4.64 -7.80
CA GLU A 93 7.51 -5.11 -7.26
C GLU A 93 8.02 -4.21 -6.12
N SER A 94 7.89 -2.89 -6.27
CA SER A 94 8.58 -1.92 -5.41
C SER A 94 7.70 -1.36 -4.29
N LEU A 95 6.38 -1.37 -4.45
CA LEU A 95 5.37 -0.87 -3.51
C LEU A 95 4.58 -2.02 -2.88
N GLY A 96 5.27 -3.10 -2.48
CA GLY A 96 4.66 -4.39 -2.20
C GLY A 96 3.44 -4.40 -1.25
N ALA A 97 3.39 -3.50 -0.26
CA ALA A 97 2.23 -3.41 0.65
C ALA A 97 1.01 -2.68 0.04
N ALA A 98 1.16 -1.95 -1.06
CA ALA A 98 0.09 -1.38 -1.86
C ALA A 98 -0.02 -2.05 -3.25
N ARG A 99 0.34 -3.33 -3.34
CA ARG A 99 0.21 -4.12 -4.57
C ARG A 99 -1.21 -4.05 -5.16
N GLY A 100 -1.30 -3.98 -6.48
CA GLY A 100 -2.56 -3.79 -7.19
C GLY A 100 -3.11 -2.36 -7.08
N ALA A 101 -2.26 -1.37 -6.82
CA ALA A 101 -2.66 0.03 -6.86
C ALA A 101 -3.32 0.37 -8.20
N ALA A 102 -4.44 1.08 -8.14
CA ALA A 102 -5.13 1.52 -9.35
C ALA A 102 -4.23 2.45 -10.16
N LEU A 103 -4.19 2.26 -11.48
CA LEU A 103 -3.35 3.04 -12.40
C LEU A 103 -4.22 3.80 -13.39
N PHE A 104 -4.11 5.13 -13.33
CA PHE A 104 -4.73 6.07 -14.25
C PHE A 104 -3.68 6.74 -15.12
N HIS A 105 -4.12 7.30 -16.25
CA HIS A 105 -3.28 8.07 -17.13
C HIS A 105 -3.99 9.36 -17.55
N LEU A 106 -3.30 10.49 -17.48
CA LEU A 106 -3.82 11.82 -17.74
C LEU A 106 -2.86 12.61 -18.64
N SER A 107 -3.42 13.58 -19.35
CA SER A 107 -2.65 14.69 -19.93
C SER A 107 -3.14 15.96 -19.26
N ALA A 108 -2.30 16.59 -18.44
CA ALA A 108 -2.68 17.83 -17.75
C ALA A 108 -2.78 19.04 -18.69
N ILE A 109 -2.12 18.98 -19.85
CA ILE A 109 -2.13 20.03 -20.88
C ILE A 109 -3.47 20.00 -21.63
N ASP A 110 -3.99 18.80 -21.90
CA ASP A 110 -5.33 18.62 -22.46
C ASP A 110 -6.41 18.70 -21.37
N ARG A 111 -6.95 19.91 -21.17
CA ARG A 111 -8.02 20.17 -20.20
C ARG A 111 -9.28 19.31 -20.42
N SER A 112 -9.54 18.85 -21.65
CA SER A 112 -10.70 18.00 -21.97
C SER A 112 -10.52 16.55 -21.50
N SER A 113 -9.29 16.03 -21.60
CA SER A 113 -8.87 14.73 -21.06
C SER A 113 -8.96 14.71 -19.54
N VAL A 114 -8.55 15.81 -18.88
CA VAL A 114 -8.69 15.94 -17.41
C VAL A 114 -10.15 15.86 -17.00
N ALA A 115 -11.04 16.67 -17.58
CA ALA A 115 -12.46 16.69 -17.19
C ALA A 115 -13.14 15.31 -17.35
N THR A 116 -12.91 14.64 -18.49
CA THR A 116 -13.50 13.34 -18.80
C THR A 116 -12.98 12.24 -17.87
N LYS A 117 -11.67 12.26 -17.58
CA LYS A 117 -11.03 11.21 -16.76
C LYS A 117 -11.12 11.49 -15.26
N PHE A 118 -11.36 12.73 -14.86
CA PHE A 118 -11.51 13.13 -13.46
C PHE A 118 -12.69 12.41 -12.81
N GLY A 119 -13.80 12.19 -13.51
CA GLY A 119 -14.93 11.43 -12.98
C GLY A 119 -14.57 9.98 -12.62
N ALA A 120 -13.77 9.30 -13.47
CA ALA A 120 -13.28 7.96 -13.18
C ALA A 120 -12.27 7.94 -12.03
N LEU A 121 -11.36 8.92 -11.99
CA LEU A 121 -10.39 9.06 -10.90
C LEU A 121 -11.08 9.35 -9.56
N ALA A 122 -12.05 10.26 -9.52
CA ALA A 122 -12.82 10.61 -8.32
C ALA A 122 -13.61 9.42 -7.77
N ARG A 123 -14.21 8.60 -8.64
CA ARG A 123 -14.84 7.33 -8.25
C ARG A 123 -13.83 6.39 -7.62
N SER A 124 -12.68 6.17 -8.27
CA SER A 124 -11.61 5.32 -7.75
C SER A 124 -11.06 5.79 -6.41
N ILE A 125 -10.86 7.10 -6.21
CA ILE A 125 -10.48 7.68 -4.92
C ILE A 125 -11.50 7.32 -3.84
N SER A 126 -12.79 7.43 -4.15
CA SER A 126 -13.87 7.11 -3.21
C SER A 126 -13.91 5.63 -2.88
N GLU A 127 -13.75 4.75 -3.87
CA GLU A 127 -13.69 3.29 -3.70
C GLU A 127 -12.48 2.86 -2.86
N VAL A 128 -11.30 3.39 -3.17
CA VAL A 128 -10.06 3.12 -2.42
C VAL A 128 -10.19 3.61 -0.98
N HIS A 129 -10.76 4.79 -0.76
CA HIS A 129 -11.03 5.30 0.59
C HIS A 129 -12.03 4.42 1.36
N ALA A 130 -13.08 3.93 0.69
CA ALA A 130 -14.08 3.04 1.27
C ALA A 130 -13.44 1.71 1.68
N ARG A 131 -12.62 1.09 0.80
CA ARG A 131 -11.83 -0.12 1.12
C ARG A 131 -10.88 0.12 2.29
N TRP A 132 -10.14 1.22 2.27
CA TRP A 132 -9.21 1.61 3.35
C TRP A 132 -9.92 1.89 4.68
N SER A 133 -11.22 2.20 4.68
CA SER A 133 -11.99 2.46 5.90
C SER A 133 -12.89 1.29 6.33
N ARG A 134 -12.89 0.19 5.56
CA ARG A 134 -13.82 -0.92 5.75
C ARG A 134 -13.57 -1.64 7.08
N THR A 135 -14.65 -1.96 7.77
CA THR A 135 -14.65 -2.84 8.96
C THR A 135 -14.99 -4.27 8.56
N HIS A 136 -14.32 -5.25 9.17
CA HIS A 136 -14.54 -6.67 8.97
C HIS A 136 -14.92 -7.32 10.31
N GLN A 137 -15.96 -8.16 10.29
CA GLN A 137 -16.41 -8.86 11.49
C GLN A 137 -15.39 -9.91 11.95
N THR A 138 -15.17 -10.00 13.27
CA THR A 138 -14.24 -10.96 13.88
C THR A 138 -14.55 -12.42 13.53
N SER A 139 -15.83 -12.78 13.42
CA SER A 139 -16.26 -14.14 13.03
C SER A 139 -15.76 -14.52 11.64
N HIS A 140 -15.98 -13.63 10.65
CA HIS A 140 -15.50 -13.82 9.28
C HIS A 140 -13.97 -13.86 9.22
N LEU A 141 -13.29 -12.93 9.90
CA LEU A 141 -11.82 -12.90 9.95
C LEU A 141 -11.23 -14.16 10.57
N SER A 142 -11.82 -14.65 11.66
CA SER A 142 -11.34 -15.85 12.35
C SER A 142 -11.62 -17.12 11.54
N GLN A 143 -12.75 -17.16 10.81
CA GLN A 143 -13.03 -18.24 9.87
C GLN A 143 -12.00 -18.24 8.73
N TRP A 144 -11.78 -17.08 8.10
CA TRP A 144 -10.79 -16.93 7.05
C TRP A 144 -9.39 -17.36 7.51
N LEU A 145 -8.99 -16.99 8.74
CA LEU A 145 -7.69 -17.35 9.29
C LEU A 145 -7.54 -18.87 9.45
N ARG A 146 -8.58 -19.56 9.93
CA ARG A 146 -8.59 -21.02 10.04
C ARG A 146 -8.46 -21.68 8.67
N ASP A 147 -9.23 -21.21 7.69
CA ASP A 147 -9.21 -21.74 6.33
C ASP A 147 -7.85 -21.52 5.66
N PHE A 148 -7.24 -20.35 5.86
CA PHE A 148 -5.89 -20.06 5.40
C PHE A 148 -4.86 -20.97 6.05
N ALA A 149 -4.87 -21.09 7.39
CA ALA A 149 -3.92 -21.91 8.13
C ALA A 149 -4.07 -23.41 7.84
N ALA A 150 -5.27 -23.89 7.50
CA ALA A 150 -5.50 -25.27 7.09
C ALA A 150 -4.85 -25.57 5.72
N ARG A 151 -4.96 -24.64 4.76
CA ARG A 151 -4.34 -24.77 3.43
C ARG A 151 -2.84 -24.54 3.43
N GLN A 152 -2.40 -23.56 4.22
CA GLN A 152 -1.00 -23.19 4.37
C GLN A 152 -0.66 -23.12 5.86
N PRO A 153 -0.28 -24.27 6.47
CA PRO A 153 0.09 -24.32 7.87
C PRO A 153 1.28 -23.41 8.19
N PRO A 154 1.29 -22.72 9.35
CA PRO A 154 2.46 -21.99 9.80
C PRO A 154 3.63 -22.97 10.02
N PRO A 155 4.83 -22.66 9.50
CA PRO A 155 5.97 -23.55 9.68
C PRO A 155 6.34 -23.62 11.16
N ALA A 156 6.69 -24.83 11.62
CA ALA A 156 7.37 -25.01 12.88
C ALA A 156 8.79 -24.42 12.77
N LEU A 157 9.12 -23.46 13.62
CA LEU A 157 10.51 -22.99 13.74
C LEU A 157 11.33 -24.06 14.50
N THR A 158 12.63 -24.17 14.19
CA THR A 158 13.53 -25.21 14.71
C THR A 158 13.31 -25.48 16.20
N GLY A 159 13.10 -26.76 16.55
CA GLY A 159 13.04 -27.23 17.94
C GLY A 159 11.70 -27.07 18.68
N GLY A 160 10.56 -26.89 17.99
CA GLY A 160 9.27 -26.86 18.69
C GLY A 160 8.04 -27.03 17.78
N PRO A 161 6.83 -27.10 18.36
CA PRO A 161 5.60 -27.33 17.62
C PRO A 161 5.21 -26.12 16.74
N ALA A 162 4.37 -26.37 15.74
CA ALA A 162 3.84 -25.32 14.88
C ALA A 162 3.00 -24.29 15.68
N PRO A 163 3.07 -22.99 15.34
CA PRO A 163 2.20 -21.96 15.92
C PRO A 163 0.71 -22.29 15.75
N LYS A 164 -0.09 -21.97 16.77
CA LYS A 164 -1.55 -22.14 16.73
C LYS A 164 -2.19 -20.77 16.64
N LEU A 165 -2.62 -20.38 15.44
CA LEU A 165 -3.34 -19.14 15.19
C LEU A 165 -4.83 -19.37 15.47
N GLN A 166 -5.36 -18.76 16.52
CA GLN A 166 -6.68 -19.09 17.08
C GLN A 166 -7.78 -18.14 16.59
N MET A 167 -7.49 -16.84 16.54
CA MET A 167 -8.47 -15.80 16.27
C MET A 167 -7.84 -14.64 15.51
N MET A 168 -8.62 -13.96 14.67
CA MET A 168 -8.21 -12.70 14.05
C MET A 168 -9.28 -11.63 14.25
N THR A 169 -8.84 -10.43 14.60
CA THR A 169 -9.69 -9.23 14.72
C THR A 169 -9.12 -8.10 13.89
N GLN A 170 -9.96 -7.11 13.55
CA GLN A 170 -9.49 -5.85 13.00
C GLN A 170 -9.37 -4.80 14.11
N SER A 171 -8.15 -4.50 14.52
CA SER A 171 -7.85 -3.56 15.61
C SER A 171 -7.91 -2.09 15.17
N ARG A 172 -7.67 -1.81 13.90
CA ARG A 172 -7.77 -0.46 13.31
C ARG A 172 -8.27 -0.55 11.88
N THR A 173 -9.03 0.44 11.44
CA THR A 173 -9.49 0.55 10.06
C THR A 173 -8.48 1.28 9.19
N ARG A 174 -7.74 2.26 9.72
CA ARG A 174 -6.95 3.23 8.91
C ARG A 174 -5.48 3.31 9.35
N PRO A 175 -4.55 2.55 8.75
CA PRO A 175 -4.80 1.49 7.77
C PRO A 175 -5.41 0.22 8.38
N PRO A 176 -6.01 -0.66 7.56
CA PRO A 176 -6.56 -1.93 8.03
C PRO A 176 -5.47 -2.71 8.76
N THR A 177 -5.65 -2.85 10.07
CA THR A 177 -4.68 -3.49 10.96
C THR A 177 -5.34 -4.68 11.64
N PHE A 178 -4.91 -5.87 11.25
CA PHE A 178 -5.42 -7.13 11.75
C PHE A 178 -4.53 -7.67 12.86
N MET A 179 -5.14 -8.06 13.97
CA MET A 179 -4.47 -8.68 15.10
C MET A 179 -4.82 -10.16 15.14
N VAL A 180 -3.80 -11.00 15.00
CA VAL A 180 -3.88 -12.45 15.09
C VAL A 180 -3.49 -12.86 16.51
N PHE A 181 -4.37 -13.61 17.17
CA PHE A 181 -4.17 -14.13 18.52
C PHE A 181 -3.81 -15.61 18.49
N GLY A 182 -2.91 -16.02 19.39
CA GLY A 182 -2.53 -17.41 19.59
C GLY A 182 -1.08 -17.56 20.02
N THR A 183 -0.56 -18.78 19.95
CA THR A 183 0.90 -18.96 20.02
C THR A 183 1.50 -18.53 18.70
N TRP A 184 2.53 -17.69 18.77
CA TRP A 184 3.09 -17.07 17.58
C TRP A 184 4.62 -17.04 17.64
N GLU A 185 5.22 -17.54 16.56
CA GLU A 185 6.60 -17.32 16.16
C GLU A 185 6.67 -17.94 14.75
N THR A 186 6.81 -17.13 13.69
CA THR A 186 6.76 -17.64 12.31
C THR A 186 7.73 -16.88 11.42
N THR A 187 7.95 -17.37 10.21
CA THR A 187 8.88 -16.75 9.27
C THR A 187 8.29 -15.46 8.70
N ALA A 188 9.16 -14.54 8.29
CA ALA A 188 8.76 -13.35 7.54
C ALA A 188 8.04 -13.73 6.23
N ALA A 189 8.44 -14.83 5.59
CA ALA A 189 7.80 -15.37 4.40
C ALA A 189 6.33 -15.77 4.66
N TYR A 190 6.05 -16.48 5.76
CA TYR A 190 4.68 -16.83 6.14
C TYR A 190 3.83 -15.58 6.43
N THR A 191 4.38 -14.62 7.18
CA THR A 191 3.70 -13.36 7.47
C THR A 191 3.37 -12.58 6.19
N ARG A 192 4.28 -12.54 5.22
CA ARG A 192 4.05 -11.94 3.89
C ARG A 192 2.96 -12.68 3.12
N ALA A 193 3.02 -14.02 3.09
CA ALA A 193 2.00 -14.83 2.41
C ALA A 193 0.61 -14.62 3.00
N LEU A 194 0.48 -14.64 4.33
CA LEU A 194 -0.76 -14.34 5.06
C LEU A 194 -1.26 -12.94 4.73
N THR A 195 -0.39 -11.93 4.81
CA THR A 195 -0.76 -10.53 4.52
C THR A 195 -1.23 -10.34 3.07
N ASN A 196 -0.50 -10.94 2.12
CA ASN A 196 -0.85 -10.86 0.70
C ASN A 196 -2.17 -11.57 0.39
N ARG A 197 -2.39 -12.75 0.98
CA ARG A 197 -3.62 -13.49 0.79
C ARG A 197 -4.81 -12.77 1.42
N LEU A 198 -4.63 -12.23 2.63
CA LEU A 198 -5.64 -11.43 3.32
C LEU A 198 -6.05 -10.22 2.49
N ARG A 199 -5.07 -9.50 1.93
CA ARG A 199 -5.33 -8.35 1.04
C ARG A 199 -6.13 -8.76 -0.20
N SER A 200 -5.80 -9.89 -0.82
CA SER A 200 -6.50 -10.39 -2.00
C SER A 200 -7.94 -10.82 -1.68
N ASP A 201 -8.12 -11.66 -0.65
CA ASP A 201 -9.41 -12.25 -0.32
C ASP A 201 -10.40 -11.22 0.27
N LEU A 202 -9.91 -10.12 0.86
CA LEU A 202 -10.74 -9.03 1.37
C LEU A 202 -11.00 -7.89 0.36
N ASP A 203 -10.57 -8.04 -0.89
CA ASP A 203 -10.64 -7.01 -1.94
C ASP A 203 -10.03 -5.67 -1.48
N LEU A 204 -8.74 -5.69 -1.13
CA LEU A 204 -7.97 -4.52 -0.69
C LEU A 204 -6.83 -4.14 -1.66
N PRO A 205 -7.05 -4.04 -2.99
CA PRO A 205 -6.01 -3.61 -3.93
C PRO A 205 -5.54 -2.18 -3.64
N GLY A 206 -4.23 -1.94 -3.68
CA GLY A 206 -3.66 -0.61 -3.43
C GLY A 206 -3.73 -0.12 -1.98
N VAL A 207 -4.31 -0.91 -1.07
CA VAL A 207 -4.50 -0.54 0.34
C VAL A 207 -3.42 -1.20 1.20
N PRO A 208 -2.63 -0.41 1.97
CA PRO A 208 -1.66 -0.97 2.90
C PRO A 208 -2.36 -1.74 4.02
N VAL A 209 -2.06 -3.04 4.12
CA VAL A 209 -2.58 -3.92 5.17
C VAL A 209 -1.48 -4.20 6.19
N ARG A 210 -1.83 -4.14 7.48
CA ARG A 210 -0.92 -4.49 8.58
C ARG A 210 -1.44 -5.73 9.28
N VAL A 211 -0.57 -6.71 9.50
CA VAL A 211 -0.85 -7.87 10.35
C VAL A 211 0.09 -7.83 11.54
N ARG A 212 -0.47 -8.01 12.74
CA ARG A 212 0.24 -8.08 14.01
C ARG A 212 -0.15 -9.36 14.73
N PHE A 213 0.78 -9.91 15.49
CA PHE A 213 0.55 -11.11 16.30
C PHE A 213 0.54 -10.73 17.78
N ARG A 214 -0.31 -11.39 18.57
CA ARG A 214 -0.40 -11.20 20.01
C ARG A 214 -0.63 -12.53 20.70
N GLY A 215 0.06 -12.72 21.83
CA GLY A 215 0.01 -13.93 22.64
C GLY A 215 1.39 -14.29 23.15
N PRO A 216 1.54 -15.43 23.84
CA PRO A 216 2.86 -15.91 24.24
C PRO A 216 3.73 -16.11 23.00
N THR A 217 4.84 -15.37 22.94
CA THR A 217 5.96 -15.71 22.07
C THR A 217 6.52 -17.04 22.54
N ARG A 218 6.88 -17.93 21.63
CA ARG A 218 7.52 -19.19 22.03
C ARG A 218 8.84 -18.86 22.75
N SER A 219 8.95 -19.26 24.02
CA SER A 219 10.23 -19.28 24.71
C SER A 219 11.07 -20.39 24.08
N ARG A 220 12.33 -20.09 23.72
CA ARG A 220 13.29 -21.15 23.40
C ARG A 220 13.34 -22.13 24.59
N PRO A 221 13.25 -23.45 24.38
CA PRO A 221 13.56 -24.39 25.45
C PRO A 221 15.05 -24.21 25.78
N GLY A 222 15.38 -23.72 26.99
CA GLY A 222 16.76 -23.64 27.48
C GLY A 222 17.27 -22.34 28.11
N HIS A 223 16.42 -21.35 28.43
CA HIS A 223 16.81 -20.24 29.30
C HIS A 223 15.76 -20.02 30.40
N THR A 224 15.81 -20.88 31.41
CA THR A 224 15.40 -20.53 32.78
C THR A 224 16.54 -19.73 33.41
N ARG A 225 16.18 -18.72 34.21
CA ARG A 225 17.11 -18.01 35.11
C ARG A 225 17.84 -18.99 36.02
#